data_AF-A0A9D1FVG0-F1
#
_entry.id   AF-A0A9D1FVG0-F1
#
_cell.length_a   1.000
_cell.length_b   1.000
_cell.length_c   1.000
_cell.angle_alpha   90.00
_cell.angle_beta   90.00
_cell.angle_gamma   90.00
#
_symmetry.space_group_name_H-M   'P 1'
#
loop_
_entity.id
_entity.type
_entity.pdbx_description
1 polymer ?
#
loop_
_entity_poly.entity_id
_entity_poly.type
_entity_poly.pdbx_seq_one_letter_code
_entity_poly.pdbx_strand_id
1 'polypeptide(L)'
;MITLGRLIYKATGVMSKKGIVKNCEKIGKTLAGEIKTNGGNVEVKRVSELLEQTIGKKKSAKITIAEDLDTFKAFAREHLSLSDEVAETHFRYSKSAVILGKNGKVLLSLRLKNMNEAQALNTTSHELEHVFYNTVSSDNAMIRAIRKCIPENILNNIQKRHSSFINDTILDFQCALIEKSNLGSASSRLQDFTEHKAGIEGLLKQTGFKTREQLQDSIRTVIRQDIILPHNNGINLDLLKILRKGIQDEARAYKVGGRVLGHFTPNENISKSEMLGQLYDEAAIVLKGEIKNQRKNRWRKLFGKPQIDYHVPKPTILESSEEFKPFSVLKVVSEDVPQQIKTALNKKAPDFN
;
A
#
# COMPACT_ATOMS: atom_id res chain seq x y z
N MET A 1 -11.82 -14.19 30.25
CA MET A 1 -12.19 -15.07 29.11
C MET A 1 -11.10 -15.00 28.03
N ILE A 2 -10.41 -16.11 27.72
CA ILE A 2 -9.41 -16.15 26.64
C ILE A 2 -10.15 -16.48 25.33
N THR A 3 -10.06 -15.62 24.32
CA THR A 3 -10.72 -15.86 23.03
C THR A 3 -9.98 -16.93 22.21
N LEU A 4 -10.70 -17.70 21.41
CA LEU A 4 -10.12 -18.73 20.52
C LEU A 4 -8.99 -18.18 19.64
N GLY A 5 -9.13 -16.95 19.12
CA GLY A 5 -8.08 -16.29 18.35
C GLY A 5 -6.80 -16.02 19.15
N ARG A 6 -6.90 -15.74 20.45
CA ARG A 6 -5.75 -15.54 21.35
C ARG A 6 -5.05 -16.86 21.65
N LEU A 7 -5.81 -17.96 21.77
CA LEU A 7 -5.24 -19.32 21.88
C LEU A 7 -4.48 -19.71 20.61
N ILE A 8 -5.09 -19.51 19.44
CA ILE A 8 -4.45 -19.79 18.14
C ILE A 8 -3.17 -18.96 17.98
N TYR A 9 -3.19 -17.67 18.32
CA TYR A 9 -2.00 -16.83 18.26
C TYR A 9 -0.91 -17.32 19.22
N LYS A 10 -1.25 -17.67 20.47
CA LYS A 10 -0.28 -18.21 21.42
C LYS A 10 0.37 -19.51 20.93
N ALA A 11 -0.42 -20.38 20.30
CA ALA A 11 0.07 -21.67 19.80
C ALA A 11 0.90 -21.55 18.52
N THR A 12 0.47 -20.71 17.57
CA THR A 12 1.03 -20.69 16.20
C THR A 12 1.86 -19.45 15.90
N GLY A 13 1.75 -18.39 16.71
CA GLY A 13 2.31 -17.07 16.42
C GLY A 13 1.69 -16.40 15.19
N VAL A 14 0.50 -16.86 14.76
CA VAL A 14 -0.25 -16.36 13.60
C VAL A 14 -1.56 -15.74 14.05
N MET A 15 -1.91 -14.61 13.44
CA MET A 15 -3.11 -13.84 13.72
C MET A 15 -3.98 -13.73 12.45
N SER A 16 -5.30 -13.84 12.64
CA SER A 16 -6.26 -13.61 11.55
C SER A 16 -6.31 -12.13 11.17
N LYS A 17 -6.72 -11.82 9.93
CA LYS A 17 -6.88 -10.41 9.47
C LYS A 17 -7.79 -9.59 10.40
N LYS A 18 -8.89 -10.18 10.86
CA LYS A 18 -9.79 -9.57 11.86
C LYS A 18 -9.09 -9.31 13.20
N GLY A 19 -8.25 -10.25 13.65
CA GLY A 19 -7.45 -10.09 14.86
C GLY A 19 -6.42 -8.98 14.73
N ILE A 20 -5.77 -8.86 13.57
CA ILE A 20 -4.81 -7.80 13.27
C ILE A 20 -5.49 -6.43 13.38
N VAL A 21 -6.56 -6.21 12.61
CA VAL A 21 -7.33 -4.97 12.62
C VAL A 21 -7.75 -4.57 14.04
N LYS A 22 -8.29 -5.51 14.83
CA LYS A 22 -8.71 -5.26 16.21
C LYS A 22 -7.55 -4.85 17.12
N ASN A 23 -6.38 -5.46 16.99
CA ASN A 23 -5.22 -5.14 17.81
C ASN A 23 -4.59 -3.80 17.41
N CYS A 24 -4.52 -3.48 16.13
CA CYS A 24 -4.06 -2.18 15.66
C CYS A 24 -4.99 -1.06 16.15
N GLU A 25 -6.30 -1.24 16.03
CA GLU A 25 -7.28 -0.29 16.59
C GLU A 25 -7.16 -0.16 18.10
N LYS A 26 -6.90 -1.26 18.82
CA LYS A 26 -6.70 -1.22 20.27
C LYS A 26 -5.49 -0.35 20.63
N ILE A 27 -4.34 -0.56 19.97
CA ILE A 27 -3.13 0.25 20.18
C ILE A 27 -3.43 1.72 19.88
N GLY A 28 -4.02 2.01 18.71
CA GLY A 28 -4.35 3.38 18.32
C GLY A 28 -5.34 4.07 19.27
N LYS A 29 -6.36 3.36 19.76
CA LYS A 29 -7.32 3.89 20.75
C LYS A 29 -6.68 4.12 22.12
N THR A 30 -5.74 3.26 22.54
CA THR A 30 -4.95 3.49 23.76
C THR A 30 -4.13 4.78 23.63
N LEU A 31 -3.39 4.95 22.54
CA LEU A 31 -2.63 6.18 22.28
C LEU A 31 -3.55 7.41 22.22
N ALA A 32 -4.69 7.31 21.54
CA ALA A 32 -5.65 8.40 21.45
C ALA A 32 -6.23 8.79 22.82
N GLY A 33 -6.51 7.82 23.69
CA GLY A 33 -6.95 8.06 25.05
C GLY A 33 -5.88 8.73 25.91
N GLU A 34 -4.64 8.25 25.82
CA GLU A 34 -3.48 8.84 26.52
C GLU A 34 -3.26 10.31 26.11
N ILE A 35 -3.33 10.62 24.81
CA ILE A 35 -3.19 11.99 24.29
C ILE A 35 -4.34 12.88 24.75
N LYS A 36 -5.59 12.38 24.75
CA LYS A 36 -6.75 13.15 25.26
C LYS A 36 -6.61 13.53 26.73
N THR A 37 -6.05 12.65 27.54
CA THR A 37 -5.94 12.86 28.99
C THR A 37 -4.71 13.68 29.36
N ASN A 38 -3.57 13.40 28.74
CA ASN A 38 -2.27 13.95 29.17
C ASN A 38 -1.77 15.09 28.27
N GLY A 39 -2.43 15.34 27.14
CA GLY A 39 -1.90 16.18 26.06
C GLY A 39 -0.71 15.53 25.35
N GLY A 40 -0.08 16.27 24.44
CA GLY A 40 1.08 15.81 23.68
C GLY A 40 0.71 15.10 22.37
N ASN A 41 1.68 14.36 21.82
CA ASN A 41 1.56 13.69 20.52
C ASN A 41 2.00 12.22 20.64
N VAL A 42 1.87 11.45 19.56
CA VAL A 42 2.26 10.04 19.53
C VAL A 42 3.77 9.89 19.69
N GLU A 43 4.20 9.17 20.73
CA GLU A 43 5.61 8.85 20.98
C GLU A 43 5.98 7.46 20.44
N VAL A 44 7.04 7.37 19.66
CA VAL A 44 7.53 6.10 19.08
C VAL A 44 7.92 5.08 20.14
N LYS A 45 8.51 5.52 21.27
CA LYS A 45 8.82 4.64 22.40
C LYS A 45 7.55 3.95 22.92
N ARG A 46 6.46 4.70 23.06
CA ARG A 46 5.17 4.17 23.51
C ARG A 46 4.57 3.19 22.50
N VAL A 47 4.68 3.48 21.20
CA VAL A 47 4.28 2.55 20.12
C VAL A 47 5.04 1.23 20.23
N SER A 48 6.35 1.27 20.49
CA SER A 48 7.19 0.08 20.69
C SER A 48 6.74 -0.77 21.88
N GLU A 49 6.45 -0.14 23.01
CA GLU A 49 5.93 -0.82 24.21
C GLU A 49 4.60 -1.52 23.95
N LEU A 50 3.65 -0.81 23.31
CA LEU A 50 2.33 -1.36 22.98
C LEU A 50 2.42 -2.49 21.95
N LEU A 51 3.34 -2.41 20.99
CA LEU A 51 3.67 -3.50 20.09
C LEU A 51 4.15 -4.74 20.86
N GLU A 52 5.16 -4.59 21.72
CA GLU A 52 5.69 -5.70 22.52
C GLU A 52 4.62 -6.33 23.42
N GLN A 53 3.79 -5.52 24.08
CA GLN A 53 2.69 -6.02 24.90
C GLN A 53 1.66 -6.84 24.08
N THR A 54 1.49 -6.50 22.81
CA THR A 54 0.47 -7.10 21.95
C THR A 54 0.96 -8.38 21.26
N ILE A 55 2.16 -8.36 20.68
CA ILE A 55 2.69 -9.48 19.88
C ILE A 55 3.84 -10.24 20.57
N GLY A 56 4.31 -9.76 21.72
CA GLY A 56 5.39 -10.36 22.51
C GLY A 56 6.79 -10.01 22.02
N LYS A 57 7.74 -9.98 22.95
CA LYS A 57 9.15 -9.57 22.76
C LYS A 57 9.84 -10.19 21.54
N LYS A 58 9.64 -11.49 21.32
CA LYS A 58 10.28 -12.22 20.20
C LYS A 58 9.84 -11.71 18.82
N LYS A 59 8.58 -11.29 18.69
CA LYS A 59 8.04 -10.78 17.42
C LYS A 59 8.31 -9.28 17.28
N SER A 60 8.18 -8.51 18.37
CA SER A 60 8.50 -7.09 18.36
C SER A 60 9.98 -6.82 18.06
N ALA A 61 10.91 -7.65 18.53
CA ALA A 61 12.36 -7.54 18.23
C ALA A 61 12.72 -7.70 16.74
N LYS A 62 11.77 -8.05 15.87
CA LYS A 62 11.95 -8.04 14.41
C LYS A 62 11.57 -6.72 13.75
N ILE A 63 10.94 -5.83 14.50
CA ILE A 63 10.46 -4.54 14.03
C ILE A 63 11.47 -3.49 14.47
N THR A 64 12.05 -2.78 13.51
CA THR A 64 12.86 -1.58 13.74
C THR A 64 11.95 -0.38 13.54
N ILE A 65 11.82 0.50 14.52
CA ILE A 65 11.08 1.75 14.37
C ILE A 65 12.10 2.87 14.15
N ALA A 66 11.96 3.59 13.03
CA ALA A 66 12.90 4.63 12.63
C ALA A 66 12.20 5.97 12.49
N GLU A 67 12.76 6.99 13.14
CA GLU A 67 12.34 8.40 13.03
C GLU A 67 13.33 9.23 12.20
N ASP A 68 14.56 8.71 12.03
CA ASP A 68 15.69 9.39 11.41
C ASP A 68 16.19 8.65 10.15
N LEU A 69 16.97 9.38 9.35
CA LEU A 69 17.49 8.90 8.07
C LEU A 69 18.57 7.82 8.26
N ASP A 70 19.38 7.90 9.33
CA ASP A 70 20.51 7.01 9.52
C ASP A 70 20.04 5.59 9.87
N THR A 71 19.07 5.48 10.77
CA THR A 71 18.40 4.21 11.08
C THR A 71 17.71 3.63 9.83
N PHE A 72 17.08 4.47 9.00
CA PHE A 72 16.46 4.04 7.76
C PHE A 72 17.50 3.49 6.76
N LYS A 73 18.59 4.22 6.53
CA LYS A 73 19.70 3.81 5.64
C LYS A 73 20.35 2.52 6.11
N ALA A 74 20.61 2.40 7.42
CA ALA A 74 21.18 1.19 8.02
C ALA A 74 20.29 -0.03 7.74
N PHE A 75 18.98 0.09 7.99
CA PHE A 75 18.04 -0.99 7.69
C PHE A 75 18.01 -1.33 6.19
N ALA A 76 17.94 -0.32 5.31
CA ALA A 76 17.87 -0.52 3.87
C ALA A 76 19.11 -1.23 3.31
N ARG A 77 20.29 -0.88 3.81
CA ARG A 77 21.54 -1.53 3.44
C ARG A 77 21.59 -2.98 3.91
N GLU A 78 21.30 -3.22 5.19
CA GLU A 78 21.42 -4.55 5.81
C GLU A 78 20.35 -5.53 5.31
N HIS A 79 19.12 -5.06 5.09
CA HIS A 79 17.96 -5.93 4.91
C HIS A 79 17.28 -5.82 3.54
N LEU A 80 17.59 -4.80 2.74
CA LEU A 80 17.01 -4.62 1.40
C LEU A 80 18.06 -4.61 0.29
N SER A 81 19.35 -4.53 0.64
CA SER A 81 20.45 -4.39 -0.33
C SER A 81 20.27 -3.16 -1.23
N LEU A 82 19.71 -2.08 -0.69
CA LEU A 82 19.59 -0.79 -1.36
C LEU A 82 20.81 0.08 -1.05
N SER A 83 21.21 0.90 -2.02
CA SER A 83 22.20 1.96 -1.80
C SER A 83 21.63 3.06 -0.91
N ASP A 84 22.51 3.78 -0.20
CA ASP A 84 22.12 4.91 0.64
C ASP A 84 21.37 6.02 -0.11
N GLU A 85 21.72 6.28 -1.38
CA GLU A 85 21.05 7.27 -2.23
C GLU A 85 19.57 6.91 -2.45
N VAL A 86 19.30 5.70 -2.95
CA VAL A 86 17.92 5.17 -3.11
C VAL A 86 17.15 5.16 -1.79
N ALA A 87 17.80 4.78 -0.69
CA ALA A 87 17.19 4.78 0.64
C ALA A 87 16.82 6.21 1.09
N GLU A 88 17.69 7.18 0.81
CA GLU A 88 17.45 8.58 1.11
C GLU A 88 16.31 9.18 0.29
N THR A 89 16.27 8.89 -1.00
CA THR A 89 15.14 9.25 -1.87
C THR A 89 13.85 8.71 -1.27
N HIS A 90 13.78 7.42 -0.96
CA HIS A 90 12.58 6.82 -0.37
C HIS A 90 12.20 7.47 0.97
N PHE A 91 13.18 7.76 1.82
CA PHE A 91 12.93 8.47 3.07
C PHE A 91 12.31 9.84 2.79
N ARG A 92 12.94 10.68 1.96
CA ARG A 92 12.49 12.06 1.71
C ARG A 92 11.10 12.16 1.08
N TYR A 93 10.72 11.20 0.22
CA TYR A 93 9.43 11.25 -0.51
C TYR A 93 8.26 10.55 0.19
N SER A 94 8.50 9.90 1.32
CA SER A 94 7.44 9.33 2.17
C SER A 94 7.31 10.16 3.45
N LYS A 95 6.16 10.12 4.14
CA LYS A 95 6.02 10.61 5.53
C LYS A 95 6.08 9.48 6.56
N SER A 96 5.67 8.29 6.13
CA SER A 96 5.74 7.05 6.89
C SER A 96 5.82 5.87 5.92
N ALA A 97 6.40 4.77 6.36
CA ALA A 97 6.48 3.57 5.55
C ALA A 97 6.66 2.33 6.39
N VAL A 98 6.07 1.22 5.92
CA VAL A 98 6.41 -0.11 6.40
C VAL A 98 7.11 -0.89 5.32
N ILE A 99 8.34 -1.31 5.59
CA ILE A 99 9.17 -2.02 4.62
C ILE A 99 9.54 -3.40 5.15
N LEU A 100 9.23 -4.43 4.36
CA LEU A 100 9.58 -5.81 4.68
C LEU A 100 11.02 -6.10 4.22
N GLY A 101 11.91 -6.30 5.19
CA GLY A 101 13.29 -6.74 4.97
C GLY A 101 13.47 -8.26 4.88
N LYS A 102 14.70 -8.67 4.59
CA LYS A 102 15.14 -10.08 4.65
C LYS A 102 14.90 -10.68 6.04
N ASN A 103 14.78 -12.02 6.09
CA ASN A 103 14.59 -12.79 7.33
C ASN A 103 13.36 -12.40 8.19
N GLY A 104 12.38 -11.72 7.58
CA GLY A 104 11.17 -11.25 8.25
C GLY A 104 11.42 -10.10 9.22
N LYS A 105 12.51 -9.35 9.03
CA LYS A 105 12.70 -8.03 9.64
C LYS A 105 11.75 -7.02 8.99
N VAL A 106 11.25 -6.08 9.77
CA VAL A 106 10.30 -5.06 9.30
C VAL A 106 10.80 -3.71 9.78
N LEU A 107 10.86 -2.74 8.87
CA LEU A 107 11.07 -1.34 9.22
C LEU A 107 9.70 -0.68 9.33
N LEU A 108 9.49 0.03 10.43
CA LEU A 108 8.38 0.95 10.63
C LEU A 108 8.99 2.36 10.68
N SER A 109 8.99 3.07 9.56
CA SER A 109 9.41 4.47 9.54
C SER A 109 8.22 5.34 9.94
N LEU A 110 8.29 5.97 11.12
CA LEU A 110 7.25 6.86 11.65
C LEU A 110 7.84 8.24 11.91
N ARG A 111 7.55 9.21 11.04
CA ARG A 111 8.11 10.56 11.11
C ARG A 111 7.03 11.56 11.44
N LEU A 112 6.75 11.64 12.74
CA LEU A 112 5.54 12.29 13.28
C LEU A 112 5.76 13.75 13.66
N LYS A 113 7.02 14.23 13.67
CA LYS A 113 7.40 15.57 14.18
C LYS A 113 6.59 16.74 13.63
N ASN A 114 6.15 16.67 12.37
CA ASN A 114 5.40 17.73 11.70
C ASN A 114 3.92 17.36 11.45
N MET A 115 3.40 16.39 12.21
CA MET A 115 2.00 15.98 12.17
C MET A 115 1.30 16.46 13.44
N ASN A 116 0.07 16.96 13.31
CA ASN A 116 -0.79 17.11 14.49
C ASN A 116 -1.23 15.74 15.04
N GLU A 117 -1.89 15.75 16.18
CA GLU A 117 -2.27 14.54 16.93
C GLU A 117 -3.18 13.63 16.11
N ALA A 118 -4.17 14.22 15.42
CA ALA A 118 -5.10 13.49 14.55
C ALA A 118 -4.38 12.79 13.40
N GLN A 119 -3.48 13.50 12.71
CA GLN A 119 -2.64 12.95 11.64
C GLN A 119 -1.72 11.86 12.15
N ALA A 120 -1.05 12.08 13.27
CA ALA A 120 -0.09 11.15 13.84
C ALA A 120 -0.76 9.84 14.28
N LEU A 121 -1.95 9.92 14.92
CA LEU A 121 -2.75 8.77 15.32
C LEU A 121 -3.25 7.95 14.14
N ASN A 122 -3.78 8.62 13.11
CA ASN A 122 -4.25 7.95 11.89
C ASN A 122 -3.08 7.26 11.18
N THR A 123 -1.99 7.99 10.94
CA THR A 123 -0.78 7.47 10.28
C THR A 123 -0.19 6.29 11.05
N THR A 124 0.03 6.43 12.36
CA THR A 124 0.59 5.37 13.19
C THR A 124 -0.28 4.11 13.14
N SER A 125 -1.60 4.27 13.24
CA SER A 125 -2.52 3.12 13.25
C SER A 125 -2.64 2.45 11.87
N HIS A 126 -2.56 3.23 10.79
CA HIS A 126 -2.45 2.74 9.41
C HIS A 126 -1.19 1.87 9.25
N GLU A 127 -0.01 2.41 9.59
CA GLU A 127 1.25 1.68 9.45
C GLU A 127 1.32 0.45 10.37
N LEU A 128 0.73 0.52 11.57
CA LEU A 128 0.63 -0.65 12.45
C LEU A 128 -0.17 -1.79 11.81
N GLU A 129 -1.16 -1.53 10.96
CA GLU A 129 -1.84 -2.60 10.20
C GLU A 129 -0.83 -3.35 9.33
N HIS A 130 -0.01 -2.63 8.57
CA HIS A 130 1.00 -3.20 7.70
C HIS A 130 2.07 -3.95 8.50
N VAL A 131 2.52 -3.41 9.63
CA VAL A 131 3.47 -4.09 10.52
C VAL A 131 2.92 -5.42 11.01
N PHE A 132 1.69 -5.44 11.51
CA PHE A 132 1.07 -6.66 12.01
C PHE A 132 0.82 -7.65 10.87
N TYR A 133 0.38 -7.16 9.70
CA TYR A 133 0.17 -8.01 8.54
C TYR A 133 1.47 -8.68 8.09
N ASN A 134 2.57 -7.93 8.01
CA ASN A 134 3.90 -8.43 7.66
C ASN A 134 4.48 -9.37 8.72
N THR A 135 4.20 -9.14 9.99
CA THR A 135 4.82 -9.88 11.09
C THR A 135 4.06 -11.16 11.45
N VAL A 136 2.73 -11.06 11.62
CA VAL A 136 1.91 -12.11 12.26
C VAL A 136 0.77 -12.66 11.40
N SER A 137 0.53 -12.19 10.16
CA SER A 137 -0.55 -12.75 9.34
C SER A 137 -0.29 -14.18 8.85
N SER A 138 -1.37 -14.95 8.65
CA SER A 138 -1.32 -16.28 8.03
C SER A 138 -0.78 -16.24 6.61
N ASP A 139 -1.18 -15.22 5.84
CA ASP A 139 -0.80 -15.05 4.45
C ASP A 139 0.71 -14.86 4.34
N ASN A 140 1.30 -14.02 5.21
CA ASN A 140 2.75 -13.83 5.24
C ASN A 140 3.49 -15.00 5.90
N ALA A 141 2.87 -15.74 6.81
CA ALA A 141 3.43 -17.01 7.28
C ALA A 141 3.58 -18.01 6.11
N MET A 142 2.55 -18.15 5.27
CA MET A 142 2.58 -19.00 4.08
C MET A 142 3.59 -18.49 3.04
N ILE A 143 3.62 -17.19 2.74
CA ILE A 143 4.62 -16.61 1.81
C ILE A 143 6.04 -16.88 2.30
N ARG A 144 6.31 -16.73 3.60
CA ARG A 144 7.62 -17.03 4.18
C ARG A 144 7.96 -18.52 4.05
N ALA A 145 7.00 -19.42 4.26
CA ALA A 145 7.21 -20.86 4.08
C ALA A 145 7.54 -21.19 2.61
N ILE A 146 6.79 -20.64 1.66
CA ILE A 146 7.04 -20.82 0.22
C ILE A 146 8.42 -20.27 -0.16
N ARG A 147 8.79 -19.06 0.30
CA ARG A 147 10.09 -18.45 0.00
C ARG A 147 11.27 -19.30 0.49
N LYS A 148 11.14 -20.02 1.61
CA LYS A 148 12.18 -20.94 2.09
C LYS A 148 12.43 -22.12 1.15
N CYS A 149 11.42 -22.50 0.36
CA CYS A 149 11.52 -23.60 -0.59
C CYS A 149 12.04 -23.14 -1.97
N ILE A 150 12.22 -21.84 -2.20
CA ILE A 150 12.68 -21.29 -3.48
C ILE A 150 14.14 -20.85 -3.33
N PRO A 151 15.06 -21.33 -4.19
CA PRO A 151 16.43 -20.85 -4.23
C PRO A 151 16.54 -19.33 -4.38
N GLU A 152 17.49 -18.73 -3.65
CA GLU A 152 17.64 -17.26 -3.55
C GLU A 152 17.96 -16.60 -4.90
N ASN A 153 18.72 -17.28 -5.78
CA ASN A 153 19.00 -16.83 -7.14
C ASN A 153 17.72 -16.71 -8.00
N ILE A 154 16.77 -17.63 -7.84
CA ILE A 154 15.48 -17.60 -8.54
C ILE A 154 14.64 -16.43 -8.03
N LEU A 155 14.57 -16.23 -6.70
CA LEU A 155 13.87 -15.10 -6.10
C LEU A 155 14.45 -13.75 -6.58
N ASN A 156 15.76 -13.62 -6.58
CA ASN A 156 16.46 -12.42 -7.04
C ASN A 156 16.22 -12.13 -8.52
N ASN A 157 16.16 -13.16 -9.37
CA ASN A 157 15.86 -13.00 -10.79
C ASN A 157 14.42 -12.55 -11.05
N ILE A 158 13.45 -13.10 -10.31
CA ILE A 158 12.05 -12.66 -10.38
C ILE A 158 11.92 -11.19 -9.96
N GLN A 159 12.58 -10.83 -8.86
CA GLN A 159 12.58 -9.46 -8.35
C GLN A 159 13.23 -8.50 -9.37
N LYS A 160 14.40 -8.83 -9.93
CA LYS A 160 15.06 -7.95 -10.91
C LYS A 160 14.26 -7.73 -12.19
N ARG A 161 13.54 -8.73 -12.71
CA ARG A 161 12.85 -8.60 -14.01
C ARG A 161 11.57 -7.77 -13.97
N HIS A 162 10.89 -7.71 -12.83
CA HIS A 162 9.51 -7.19 -12.81
C HIS A 162 9.22 -6.17 -11.70
N SER A 163 10.13 -5.93 -10.74
CA SER A 163 9.82 -5.09 -9.58
C SER A 163 9.54 -3.63 -9.92
N SER A 164 10.33 -3.00 -10.80
CA SER A 164 10.11 -1.58 -11.16
C SER A 164 8.73 -1.42 -11.79
N PHE A 165 8.48 -2.14 -12.88
CA PHE A 165 7.19 -2.10 -13.59
C PHE A 165 6.00 -2.38 -12.66
N ILE A 166 6.09 -3.38 -11.79
CA ILE A 166 5.02 -3.70 -10.83
C ILE A 166 4.81 -2.56 -9.83
N ASN A 167 5.89 -2.01 -9.27
CA ASN A 167 5.81 -0.92 -8.30
C ASN A 167 5.22 0.34 -8.94
N ASP A 168 5.70 0.71 -10.13
CA ASP A 168 5.22 1.87 -10.89
C ASP A 168 3.73 1.71 -11.19
N THR A 169 3.31 0.54 -11.67
CA THR A 169 1.88 0.25 -11.93
C THR A 169 1.01 0.33 -10.67
N ILE A 170 1.50 -0.13 -9.52
CA ILE A 170 0.75 -0.05 -8.25
C ILE A 170 0.58 1.42 -7.84
N LEU A 171 1.65 2.21 -7.92
CA LEU A 171 1.62 3.63 -7.58
C LEU A 171 0.68 4.39 -8.50
N ASP A 172 0.79 4.19 -9.82
CA ASP A 172 -0.08 4.85 -10.80
C ASP A 172 -1.55 4.51 -10.55
N PHE A 173 -1.87 3.24 -10.24
CA PHE A 173 -3.23 2.85 -9.92
C PHE A 173 -3.75 3.50 -8.63
N GLN A 174 -2.92 3.56 -7.58
CA GLN A 174 -3.29 4.23 -6.33
C GLN A 174 -3.50 5.73 -6.55
N CYS A 175 -2.63 6.40 -7.32
CA CYS A 175 -2.78 7.80 -7.69
C CYS A 175 -4.08 8.04 -8.44
N ALA A 176 -4.40 7.23 -9.44
CA ALA A 176 -5.66 7.33 -10.19
C ALA A 176 -6.89 7.15 -9.29
N LEU A 177 -6.83 6.27 -8.28
CA LEU A 177 -7.91 6.12 -7.30
C LEU A 177 -7.99 7.34 -6.35
N ILE A 178 -6.86 7.88 -5.92
CA ILE A 178 -6.82 9.09 -5.07
C ILE A 178 -7.42 10.28 -5.82
N GLU A 179 -7.11 10.46 -7.09
CA GLU A 179 -7.71 11.50 -7.93
C GLU A 179 -9.23 11.34 -8.01
N LYS A 180 -9.70 10.12 -8.32
CA LYS A 180 -11.14 9.80 -8.36
C LYS A 180 -11.85 9.95 -7.01
N SER A 181 -11.11 9.88 -5.90
CA SER A 181 -11.70 10.00 -4.56
C SER A 181 -12.21 11.41 -4.24
N ASN A 182 -11.68 12.45 -4.90
CA ASN A 182 -12.02 13.84 -4.62
C ASN A 182 -11.88 14.25 -3.14
N LEU A 183 -10.93 13.65 -2.40
CA LEU A 183 -10.78 13.85 -0.95
C LEU A 183 -9.87 15.04 -0.57
N GLY A 184 -9.38 15.81 -1.56
CA GLY A 184 -8.45 16.92 -1.35
C GLY A 184 -7.02 16.45 -1.07
N SER A 185 -6.22 17.26 -0.37
CA SER A 185 -4.78 17.03 -0.16
C SER A 185 -4.45 15.81 0.72
N ALA A 186 -3.21 15.31 0.64
CA ALA A 186 -2.73 14.20 1.47
C ALA A 186 -2.85 14.47 2.97
N SER A 187 -2.56 15.71 3.38
CA SER A 187 -2.70 16.18 4.76
C SER A 187 -4.14 16.06 5.25
N SER A 188 -5.09 16.53 4.44
CA SER A 188 -6.52 16.51 4.76
C SER A 188 -7.05 15.08 4.88
N ARG A 189 -6.63 14.17 3.98
CA ARG A 189 -7.04 12.76 4.01
C ARG A 189 -6.71 12.03 5.32
N LEU A 190 -5.68 12.48 6.03
CA LEU A 190 -5.20 11.84 7.25
C LEU A 190 -5.80 12.42 8.55
N GLN A 191 -6.51 13.54 8.49
CA GLN A 191 -7.00 14.22 9.71
C GLN A 191 -8.47 14.64 9.66
N ASP A 192 -9.05 14.79 8.47
CA ASP A 192 -10.38 15.34 8.31
C ASP A 192 -11.44 14.27 8.10
N PHE A 193 -12.68 14.70 8.25
CA PHE A 193 -13.88 13.93 7.93
C PHE A 193 -14.45 14.37 6.58
N THR A 194 -15.22 13.48 5.98
CA THR A 194 -16.04 13.84 4.81
C THR A 194 -17.32 14.51 5.27
N GLU A 195 -18.08 15.07 4.33
CA GLU A 195 -19.46 15.53 4.56
C GLU A 195 -20.48 14.39 4.44
N HIS A 196 -20.00 13.14 4.31
CA HIS A 196 -20.82 12.01 3.94
C HIS A 196 -20.70 10.88 4.96
N LYS A 197 -21.74 10.06 5.05
CA LYS A 197 -21.74 8.87 5.90
C LYS A 197 -21.01 7.72 5.22
N ALA A 198 -20.62 6.72 6.01
CA ALA A 198 -20.04 5.49 5.49
C ALA A 198 -21.03 4.74 4.59
N GLY A 199 -20.53 4.14 3.49
CA GLY A 199 -21.31 3.26 2.62
C GLY A 199 -21.28 3.71 1.16
N ILE A 200 -21.83 2.87 0.28
CA ILE A 200 -21.78 3.12 -1.17
C ILE A 200 -22.43 4.45 -1.56
N GLU A 201 -23.54 4.85 -0.93
CA GLU A 201 -24.20 6.13 -1.20
C GLU A 201 -23.30 7.32 -0.86
N GLY A 202 -22.60 7.27 0.28
CA GLY A 202 -21.65 8.32 0.67
C GLY A 202 -20.43 8.36 -0.24
N LEU A 203 -19.93 7.19 -0.66
CA LEU A 203 -18.83 7.09 -1.62
C LEU A 203 -19.21 7.68 -2.99
N LEU A 204 -20.42 7.39 -3.48
CA LEU A 204 -20.92 7.92 -4.75
C LEU A 204 -21.04 9.46 -4.70
N LYS A 205 -21.57 10.01 -3.60
CA LYS A 205 -21.62 11.46 -3.39
C LYS A 205 -20.22 12.07 -3.36
N GLN A 206 -19.30 11.46 -2.60
CA GLN A 206 -17.91 11.93 -2.49
C GLN A 206 -17.20 12.00 -3.84
N THR A 207 -17.37 10.95 -4.64
CA THR A 207 -16.68 10.78 -5.93
C THR A 207 -17.40 11.45 -7.10
N GLY A 208 -18.64 11.91 -6.90
CA GLY A 208 -19.47 12.53 -7.94
C GLY A 208 -20.12 11.56 -8.93
N PHE A 209 -20.03 10.24 -8.71
CA PHE A 209 -20.69 9.25 -9.57
C PHE A 209 -22.15 9.05 -9.17
N LYS A 210 -23.06 8.84 -10.15
CA LYS A 210 -24.49 8.65 -9.88
C LYS A 210 -24.83 7.23 -9.46
N THR A 211 -24.09 6.24 -9.97
CA THR A 211 -24.32 4.83 -9.69
C THR A 211 -23.02 4.08 -9.39
N ARG A 212 -23.15 2.95 -8.69
CA ARG A 212 -22.03 2.06 -8.40
C ARG A 212 -21.39 1.54 -9.68
N GLU A 213 -22.20 1.20 -10.67
CA GLU A 213 -21.74 0.77 -11.99
C GLU A 213 -20.87 1.84 -12.65
N GLN A 214 -21.28 3.11 -12.65
CA GLN A 214 -20.47 4.19 -13.22
C GLN A 214 -19.10 4.33 -12.53
N LEU A 215 -19.06 4.24 -11.20
CA LEU A 215 -17.81 4.24 -10.44
C LEU A 215 -16.92 3.05 -10.83
N GLN A 216 -17.50 1.84 -10.84
CA GLN A 216 -16.77 0.61 -11.17
C GLN A 216 -16.28 0.59 -12.63
N ASP A 217 -17.06 1.15 -13.55
CA ASP A 217 -16.68 1.32 -14.94
C ASP A 217 -15.51 2.28 -15.07
N SER A 218 -15.52 3.40 -14.34
CA SER A 218 -14.41 4.36 -14.31
C SER A 218 -13.11 3.72 -13.80
N ILE A 219 -13.18 2.89 -12.75
CA ILE A 219 -12.03 2.13 -12.24
C ILE A 219 -11.56 1.08 -13.28
N ARG A 220 -12.51 0.41 -13.93
CA ARG A 220 -12.20 -0.60 -14.95
C ARG A 220 -11.50 0.02 -16.15
N THR A 221 -11.87 1.24 -16.54
CA THR A 221 -11.21 1.98 -17.61
C THR A 221 -9.74 2.20 -17.31
N VAL A 222 -9.39 2.66 -16.11
CA VAL A 222 -7.98 2.79 -15.67
C VAL A 222 -7.26 1.45 -15.79
N ILE A 223 -7.87 0.36 -15.30
CA ILE A 223 -7.25 -0.97 -15.38
C ILE A 223 -7.01 -1.39 -16.84
N ARG A 224 -7.98 -1.18 -17.73
CA ARG A 224 -7.90 -1.62 -19.13
C ARG A 224 -6.97 -0.75 -19.98
N GLN A 225 -6.79 0.53 -19.63
CA GLN A 225 -5.95 1.48 -20.34
C GLN A 225 -4.51 1.50 -19.83
N ASP A 226 -4.32 1.52 -18.52
CA ASP A 226 -3.02 1.78 -17.89
C ASP A 226 -2.30 0.52 -17.43
N ILE A 227 -3.05 -0.56 -17.14
CA ILE A 227 -2.52 -1.73 -16.42
C ILE A 227 -2.44 -2.96 -17.32
N ILE A 228 -3.52 -3.26 -18.05
CA ILE A 228 -3.57 -4.42 -18.94
C ILE A 228 -2.68 -4.14 -20.14
N LEU A 229 -1.66 -4.98 -20.33
CA LEU A 229 -0.77 -4.95 -21.48
C LEU A 229 -1.41 -5.67 -22.68
N PRO A 230 -1.36 -5.11 -23.89
CA PRO A 230 -1.86 -5.77 -25.10
C PRO A 230 -1.21 -7.15 -25.29
N HIS A 231 -2.03 -8.14 -25.65
CA HIS A 231 -1.59 -9.52 -25.97
C HIS A 231 -0.74 -10.23 -24.88
N ASN A 232 -0.72 -9.75 -23.63
CA ASN A 232 0.14 -10.27 -22.57
C ASN A 232 -0.63 -10.84 -21.35
N ASN A 233 -1.58 -11.74 -21.63
CA ASN A 233 -2.51 -12.29 -20.62
C ASN A 233 -1.83 -13.00 -19.42
N GLY A 234 -0.63 -13.55 -19.62
CA GLY A 234 0.15 -14.20 -18.56
C GLY A 234 0.56 -13.20 -17.47
N ILE A 235 1.26 -12.15 -17.89
CA ILE A 235 1.72 -11.04 -17.03
C ILE A 235 0.52 -10.27 -16.48
N ASN A 236 -0.51 -9.99 -17.30
CA ASN A 236 -1.72 -9.30 -16.85
C ASN A 236 -2.40 -10.01 -15.68
N LEU A 237 -2.53 -11.34 -15.75
CA LEU A 237 -3.17 -12.07 -14.64
C LEU A 237 -2.39 -11.90 -13.33
N ASP A 238 -1.07 -11.97 -13.37
CA ASP A 238 -0.25 -11.90 -12.17
C ASP A 238 -0.15 -10.46 -11.63
N LEU A 239 -0.05 -9.46 -12.52
CA LEU A 239 -0.14 -8.05 -12.20
C LEU A 239 -1.46 -7.70 -11.49
N LEU A 240 -2.60 -8.11 -12.04
CA LEU A 240 -3.91 -7.85 -11.44
C LEU A 240 -4.07 -8.52 -10.07
N LYS A 241 -3.50 -9.72 -9.87
CA LYS A 241 -3.50 -10.38 -8.55
C LYS A 241 -2.68 -9.59 -7.53
N ILE A 242 -1.51 -9.09 -7.93
CA ILE A 242 -0.63 -8.30 -7.08
C ILE A 242 -1.32 -6.98 -6.70
N LEU A 243 -1.83 -6.24 -7.70
CA LEU A 243 -2.60 -5.01 -7.49
C LEU A 243 -3.78 -5.23 -6.55
N ARG A 244 -4.57 -6.27 -6.79
CA ARG A 244 -5.72 -6.58 -5.94
C ARG A 244 -5.29 -6.82 -4.50
N LYS A 245 -4.19 -7.56 -4.29
CA LYS A 245 -3.70 -7.81 -2.94
C LYS A 245 -3.21 -6.51 -2.28
N GLY A 246 -2.41 -5.71 -2.99
CA GLY A 246 -1.91 -4.42 -2.48
C GLY A 246 -3.05 -3.48 -2.10
N ILE A 247 -4.02 -3.27 -2.98
CA ILE A 247 -5.19 -2.41 -2.71
C ILE A 247 -6.04 -2.93 -1.55
N GLN A 248 -6.21 -4.25 -1.42
CA GLN A 248 -6.89 -4.83 -0.26
C GLN A 248 -6.10 -4.65 1.04
N ASP A 249 -4.77 -4.60 0.98
CA ASP A 249 -3.91 -4.37 2.13
C ASP A 249 -4.00 -2.90 2.56
N GLU A 250 -3.86 -1.95 1.62
CA GLU A 250 -4.09 -0.51 1.84
C GLU A 250 -5.49 -0.18 2.37
N ALA A 251 -6.54 -0.77 1.78
CA ALA A 251 -7.92 -0.55 2.20
C ALA A 251 -8.12 -0.85 3.68
N ARG A 252 -7.47 -1.91 4.20
CA ARG A 252 -7.55 -2.25 5.62
C ARG A 252 -6.79 -1.24 6.48
N ALA A 253 -5.59 -0.86 6.08
CA ALA A 253 -4.76 0.09 6.81
C ALA A 253 -5.43 1.47 6.92
N TYR A 254 -5.93 2.02 5.80
CA TYR A 254 -6.71 3.26 5.81
C TYR A 254 -7.93 3.18 6.73
N LYS A 255 -8.66 2.07 6.69
CA LYS A 255 -9.81 1.88 7.58
C LYS A 255 -9.45 1.79 9.06
N VAL A 256 -8.31 1.19 9.40
CA VAL A 256 -7.81 1.16 10.78
C VAL A 256 -7.46 2.58 11.23
N GLY A 257 -6.68 3.30 10.43
CA GLY A 257 -6.27 4.68 10.71
C GLY A 257 -7.46 5.61 10.92
N GLY A 258 -8.42 5.57 10.00
CA GLY A 258 -9.62 6.40 10.09
C GLY A 258 -10.56 6.06 11.26
N ARG A 259 -10.68 4.78 11.65
CA ARG A 259 -11.46 4.42 12.86
C ARG A 259 -10.82 4.89 14.15
N VAL A 260 -9.49 4.94 14.21
CA VAL A 260 -8.78 5.51 15.36
C VAL A 260 -8.96 7.03 15.38
N LEU A 261 -8.91 7.69 14.22
CA LEU A 261 -9.25 9.10 14.10
C LEU A 261 -10.68 9.39 14.58
N GLY A 262 -11.68 8.62 14.15
CA GLY A 262 -13.07 8.77 14.62
C GLY A 262 -13.26 8.50 16.11
N HIS A 263 -12.38 7.72 16.74
CA HIS A 263 -12.35 7.59 18.21
C HIS A 263 -11.73 8.81 18.89
N PHE A 264 -10.70 9.39 18.28
CA PHE A 264 -10.04 10.59 18.79
C PHE A 264 -10.94 11.83 18.64
N THR A 265 -11.54 12.01 17.47
CA THR A 265 -12.48 13.09 17.17
C THR A 265 -13.82 12.48 16.76
N PRO A 266 -14.73 12.22 17.71
CA PRO A 266 -16.04 11.65 17.39
C PRO A 266 -16.77 12.47 16.33
N ASN A 267 -17.22 11.80 15.27
CA ASN A 267 -17.94 12.42 14.16
C ASN A 267 -18.96 11.42 13.59
N GLU A 268 -20.12 11.92 13.16
CA GLU A 268 -21.15 11.08 12.52
C GLU A 268 -20.78 10.69 11.09
N ASN A 269 -19.95 11.48 10.42
CA ASN A 269 -19.47 11.24 9.08
C ASN A 269 -18.22 10.37 9.08
N ILE A 270 -18.00 9.68 7.96
CA ILE A 270 -16.81 8.84 7.81
C ILE A 270 -15.56 9.71 7.66
N SER A 271 -14.45 9.26 8.25
CA SER A 271 -13.14 9.90 8.04
C SER A 271 -12.74 9.82 6.56
N LYS A 272 -11.98 10.81 6.07
CA LYS A 272 -11.49 10.78 4.68
C LYS A 272 -10.61 9.54 4.41
N SER A 273 -9.84 9.13 5.41
CA SER A 273 -9.04 7.89 5.39
C SER A 273 -9.93 6.65 5.17
N GLU A 274 -10.99 6.47 5.96
CA GLU A 274 -11.91 5.34 5.76
C GLU A 274 -12.67 5.42 4.44
N MET A 275 -13.03 6.62 3.96
CA MET A 275 -13.66 6.81 2.65
C MET A 275 -12.75 6.34 1.51
N LEU A 276 -11.46 6.67 1.54
CA LEU A 276 -10.48 6.14 0.61
C LEU A 276 -10.39 4.61 0.68
N GLY A 277 -10.43 4.06 1.89
CA GLY A 277 -10.50 2.62 2.10
C GLY A 277 -11.76 1.96 1.50
N GLN A 278 -12.90 2.67 1.42
CA GLN A 278 -14.10 2.17 0.74
C GLN A 278 -13.94 2.19 -0.78
N LEU A 279 -13.34 3.24 -1.34
CA LEU A 279 -13.00 3.28 -2.77
C LEU A 279 -12.07 2.13 -3.17
N TYR A 280 -11.08 1.83 -2.33
CA TYR A 280 -10.14 0.74 -2.56
C TYR A 280 -10.83 -0.64 -2.50
N ASP A 281 -11.84 -0.81 -1.65
CA ASP A 281 -12.66 -2.02 -1.65
C ASP A 281 -13.45 -2.19 -2.95
N GLU A 282 -14.04 -1.11 -3.50
CA GLU A 282 -14.69 -1.14 -4.82
C GLU A 282 -13.69 -1.48 -5.93
N ALA A 283 -12.48 -0.89 -5.89
CA ALA A 283 -11.42 -1.24 -6.83
C ALA A 283 -11.01 -2.71 -6.73
N ALA A 284 -10.94 -3.29 -5.53
CA ALA A 284 -10.65 -4.70 -5.33
C ALA A 284 -11.76 -5.63 -5.88
N ILE A 285 -13.02 -5.18 -5.90
CA ILE A 285 -14.14 -5.88 -6.56
C ILE A 285 -13.96 -5.87 -8.07
N VAL A 286 -13.66 -4.70 -8.66
CA VAL A 286 -13.41 -4.57 -10.11
C VAL A 286 -12.22 -5.43 -10.54
N LEU A 287 -11.10 -5.36 -9.83
CA LEU A 287 -9.92 -6.19 -10.08
C LEU A 287 -10.24 -7.70 -9.99
N LYS A 288 -11.12 -8.13 -9.07
CA LYS A 288 -11.57 -9.53 -9.00
C LYS A 288 -12.32 -9.93 -10.28
N GLY A 289 -13.13 -9.04 -10.84
CA GLY A 289 -13.79 -9.22 -12.13
C GLY A 289 -12.77 -9.38 -13.26
N GLU A 290 -11.79 -8.49 -13.34
CA GLU A 290 -10.76 -8.54 -14.39
C GLU A 290 -9.84 -9.76 -14.27
N ILE A 291 -9.50 -10.20 -13.06
CA ILE A 291 -8.79 -11.47 -12.83
C ILE A 291 -9.59 -12.65 -13.39
N LYS A 292 -10.93 -12.67 -13.22
CA LYS A 292 -11.77 -13.73 -13.81
C LYS A 292 -11.71 -13.68 -15.34
N ASN A 293 -11.77 -12.50 -15.95
CA ASN A 293 -11.63 -12.33 -17.39
C ASN A 293 -10.29 -12.85 -17.91
N GLN A 294 -9.18 -12.50 -17.24
CA GLN A 294 -7.85 -13.00 -17.59
C GLN A 294 -7.70 -14.52 -17.40
N ARG A 295 -8.36 -15.10 -16.39
CA ARG A 295 -8.43 -16.57 -16.25
C ARG A 295 -9.21 -17.22 -17.40
N LYS A 296 -10.29 -16.60 -17.88
CA LYS A 296 -11.01 -17.10 -19.07
C LYS A 296 -10.07 -17.14 -20.29
N ASN A 297 -9.22 -16.13 -20.49
CA ASN A 297 -8.23 -16.16 -21.58
C ASN A 297 -7.20 -17.30 -21.45
N ARG A 298 -6.76 -17.63 -20.22
CA ARG A 298 -5.92 -18.83 -20.00
C ARG A 298 -6.65 -20.11 -20.40
N TRP A 299 -7.91 -20.27 -20.00
CA TRP A 299 -8.73 -21.42 -20.41
C TRP A 299 -8.96 -21.47 -21.93
N ARG A 300 -9.29 -20.34 -22.56
CA ARG A 300 -9.47 -20.26 -24.01
C ARG A 300 -8.21 -20.71 -24.76
N LYS A 301 -7.03 -20.28 -24.31
CA LYS A 301 -5.73 -20.72 -24.85
C LYS A 301 -5.54 -22.24 -24.72
N LEU A 302 -5.87 -22.82 -23.56
CA LEU A 302 -5.77 -24.28 -23.34
C LEU A 302 -6.70 -25.07 -24.28
N PHE A 303 -7.84 -24.50 -24.66
CA PHE A 303 -8.80 -25.11 -25.59
C PHE A 303 -8.64 -24.65 -27.05
N GLY A 304 -7.51 -24.04 -27.42
CA GLY A 304 -7.26 -23.59 -28.80
C GLY A 304 -8.18 -22.47 -29.30
N LYS A 305 -8.92 -21.78 -28.41
CA LYS A 305 -9.82 -20.67 -28.77
C LYS A 305 -9.07 -19.34 -28.79
N PRO A 306 -9.43 -18.40 -29.69
CA PRO A 306 -8.79 -17.08 -29.75
C PRO A 306 -9.01 -16.34 -28.44
N GLN A 307 -7.98 -15.62 -27.97
CA GLN A 307 -8.06 -14.83 -26.75
C GLN A 307 -8.94 -13.60 -26.95
N ILE A 308 -9.58 -13.13 -25.88
CA ILE A 308 -10.32 -11.86 -25.88
C ILE A 308 -9.33 -10.79 -25.44
N ASP A 309 -9.07 -9.78 -26.27
CA ASP A 309 -8.32 -8.63 -25.80
C ASP A 309 -9.23 -7.72 -24.98
N TYR A 310 -8.80 -7.43 -23.76
CA TYR A 310 -9.49 -6.53 -22.84
C TYR A 310 -8.77 -5.19 -22.70
N HIS A 311 -7.61 -5.03 -23.33
CA HIS A 311 -6.90 -3.76 -23.40
C HIS A 311 -7.77 -2.74 -24.14
N VAL A 312 -7.83 -1.53 -23.61
CA VAL A 312 -8.43 -0.39 -24.28
C VAL A 312 -7.30 0.61 -24.48
N PRO A 313 -6.92 0.96 -25.72
CA PRO A 313 -5.87 1.94 -25.93
C PRO A 313 -6.28 3.28 -25.33
N LYS A 314 -5.30 4.03 -24.80
CA LYS A 314 -5.51 5.42 -24.43
C LYS A 314 -5.88 6.23 -25.68
N PRO A 315 -6.84 7.17 -25.59
CA PRO A 315 -7.04 8.13 -26.66
C PRO A 315 -5.72 8.88 -26.93
N THR A 316 -5.33 9.00 -28.19
CA THR A 316 -4.22 9.88 -28.58
C THR A 316 -4.70 11.31 -28.34
N ILE A 317 -4.30 11.91 -27.22
CA ILE A 317 -4.57 13.32 -26.97
C ILE A 317 -3.66 14.09 -27.93
N LEU A 318 -4.23 14.69 -28.97
CA LEU A 318 -3.60 15.80 -29.68
C LEU A 318 -3.44 16.90 -28.65
N GLU A 319 -2.21 17.21 -28.24
CA GLU A 319 -1.94 18.20 -27.21
C GLU A 319 -2.51 19.56 -27.63
N SER A 320 -3.53 20.04 -26.91
CA SER A 320 -3.89 21.46 -26.89
C SER A 320 -4.00 21.92 -25.44
N SER A 321 -3.08 22.83 -25.11
CA SER A 321 -3.11 23.90 -24.10
C SER A 321 -3.52 23.59 -22.65
N GLU A 322 -2.49 23.70 -21.81
CA GLU A 322 -2.44 24.34 -20.47
C GLU A 322 -3.25 23.81 -19.27
N GLU A 323 -2.48 23.66 -18.18
CA GLU A 323 -2.86 23.53 -16.75
C GLU A 323 -3.59 22.27 -16.26
N PHE A 324 -2.86 21.16 -16.19
CA PHE A 324 -2.80 20.34 -14.97
C PHE A 324 -1.54 19.45 -15.01
N LYS A 325 -0.56 19.71 -14.14
CA LYS A 325 0.57 18.77 -13.94
C LYS A 325 0.14 17.74 -12.90
N PRO A 326 -0.09 16.46 -13.25
CA PRO A 326 -0.30 15.43 -12.24
C PRO A 326 0.94 15.31 -11.37
N PHE A 327 0.73 15.02 -10.08
CA PHE A 327 1.80 14.66 -9.15
C PHE A 327 2.35 13.29 -9.57
N SER A 328 3.23 13.32 -10.58
CA SER A 328 4.04 12.21 -11.02
C SER A 328 5.26 12.17 -10.12
N VAL A 329 5.38 11.10 -9.32
CA VAL A 329 6.66 10.78 -8.66
C VAL A 329 7.74 10.42 -9.71
N LEU A 330 7.37 10.33 -10.99
CA LEU A 330 8.29 10.20 -12.13
C LEU A 330 8.01 11.24 -13.23
N LYS A 331 8.02 12.52 -12.86
CA LYS A 331 8.46 13.58 -13.79
C LYS A 331 9.15 14.71 -13.03
N VAL A 332 10.15 14.34 -12.22
CA VAL A 332 11.25 15.25 -11.89
C VAL A 332 12.40 14.91 -12.85
N VAL A 333 12.35 15.62 -13.98
CA VAL A 333 13.49 16.18 -14.71
C VAL A 333 14.54 15.18 -15.27
N SER A 334 14.36 14.83 -16.55
CA SER A 334 15.40 14.33 -17.45
C SER A 334 16.41 15.40 -17.90
N GLU A 335 16.44 16.56 -17.24
CA GLU A 335 17.32 17.70 -17.55
C GLU A 335 17.97 18.23 -16.27
N ASP A 336 18.72 17.39 -15.56
CA ASP A 336 19.83 17.79 -14.65
C ASP A 336 20.46 16.56 -13.98
N VAL A 337 20.55 15.46 -14.73
CA VAL A 337 21.35 14.30 -14.33
C VAL A 337 22.78 14.58 -14.75
N PRO A 338 23.76 14.67 -13.82
CA PRO A 338 25.17 14.84 -14.15
C PRO A 338 25.61 13.82 -15.22
N GLN A 339 26.38 14.27 -16.22
CA GLN A 339 26.78 13.45 -17.38
C GLN A 339 27.43 12.10 -16.98
N GLN A 340 28.01 12.04 -15.79
CA GLN A 340 28.61 10.84 -15.21
C GLN A 340 27.57 9.72 -14.94
N ILE A 341 26.34 10.08 -14.55
CA ILE A 341 25.24 9.14 -14.30
C ILE A 341 24.61 8.66 -15.63
N LYS A 342 24.49 9.53 -16.64
CA LYS A 342 24.09 9.13 -18.01
C LYS A 342 25.09 8.13 -18.62
N THR A 343 26.38 8.30 -18.34
CA THR A 343 27.45 7.41 -18.81
C THR A 343 27.43 6.05 -18.10
N ALA A 344 27.01 6.00 -16.83
CA ALA A 344 26.86 4.76 -16.07
C ALA A 344 25.63 3.94 -16.52
N LEU A 345 24.53 4.61 -16.91
CA LEU A 345 23.31 3.96 -17.39
C LEU A 345 23.44 3.40 -18.82
N ASN A 346 24.27 4.01 -19.67
CA ASN A 346 24.52 3.54 -21.04
C ASN A 346 25.55 2.41 -21.13
N LYS A 347 26.32 2.11 -20.08
CA LYS A 347 27.25 0.97 -20.05
C LYS A 347 26.56 -0.30 -19.52
N LYS A 348 25.60 -0.82 -20.28
CA LYS A 348 25.19 -2.25 -20.25
C LYS A 348 24.20 -2.58 -21.38
N ALA A 349 24.59 -2.30 -22.61
CA ALA A 349 24.24 -3.18 -23.72
C ALA A 349 25.45 -4.09 -23.95
N PRO A 350 25.37 -5.40 -23.72
CA PRO A 350 26.26 -6.32 -24.40
C PRO A 350 25.82 -6.37 -25.85
N ASP A 351 26.73 -5.97 -26.74
CA ASP A 351 26.68 -6.36 -28.14
C ASP A 351 26.58 -7.89 -28.21
N PHE A 352 25.52 -8.38 -28.85
CA PHE A 352 25.52 -9.72 -29.39
C PHE A 352 25.73 -9.57 -30.89
N ASN A 353 26.92 -9.94 -31.35
CA ASN A 353 27.13 -10.47 -32.69
C ASN A 353 26.22 -11.69 -32.91
#